data_AF-A0A1W6MKT6-F1
#
_entry.id   AF-A0A1W6MKT6-F1
#
_cell.length_a   1.000
_cell.length_b   1.000
_cell.length_c   1.000
_cell.angle_alpha   90.00
_cell.angle_beta   90.00
_cell.angle_gamma   90.00
#
_symmetry.space_group_name_H-M   'P 1'
#
loop_
_entity.id
_entity.type
_entity.pdbx_description
1 polymer ?
#
loop_
_entity_poly.entity_id
_entity_poly.type
_entity_poly.pdbx_seq_one_letter_code
_entity_poly.pdbx_strand_id
1 'polypeptide(L)'
;MEFLVDGSFNSEKALERHLSRLKECGLDDYDVQFFSNMNYMSGILRKLTQVKPIERLLYGDLLKQLESAMATERYQKLKSDTLKSEELGERVGTEQTWKKDKFLFEELGASQRIIEAVGSYLRENPNNQKTYREILEFIQKN
;
A
#
# COMPACT_ATOMS: atom_id res chain seq x y z
N MET A 1 28.23 2.18 10.55
CA MET A 1 26.82 1.89 10.92
C MET A 1 26.48 0.56 10.29
N GLU A 2 26.37 -0.50 11.10
CA GLU A 2 26.18 -1.89 10.64
C GLU A 2 24.70 -2.18 10.43
N PHE A 3 24.17 -1.71 9.29
CA PHE A 3 22.76 -1.72 8.89
C PHE A 3 22.03 -3.07 8.99
N LEU A 4 22.74 -4.18 9.11
CA LEU A 4 22.17 -5.53 9.11
C LEU A 4 22.48 -6.32 10.40
N VAL A 5 23.38 -5.79 11.23
CA VAL A 5 23.90 -6.47 12.43
C VAL A 5 23.31 -5.88 13.70
N ASP A 6 22.78 -4.65 13.64
CA ASP A 6 22.15 -3.94 14.77
C ASP A 6 20.71 -4.36 15.09
N GLY A 7 20.18 -5.38 14.40
CA GLY A 7 18.82 -5.88 14.59
C GLY A 7 17.75 -5.14 13.78
N SER A 8 18.14 -4.29 12.80
CA SER A 8 17.23 -3.63 11.85
C SER A 8 16.25 -4.58 11.15
N PHE A 9 16.57 -5.88 11.05
CA PHE A 9 15.80 -6.90 10.33
C PHE A 9 15.15 -7.94 11.24
N ASN A 10 15.13 -7.71 12.56
CA ASN A 10 14.57 -8.67 13.51
C ASN A 10 13.03 -8.69 13.54
N SER A 11 12.38 -7.65 12.99
CA SER A 11 10.93 -7.57 12.85
C SER A 11 10.53 -6.49 11.84
N GLU A 12 9.32 -6.57 11.31
CA GLU A 12 8.74 -5.52 10.44
C GLU A 12 8.74 -4.15 11.13
N LYS A 13 8.40 -4.08 12.43
CA LYS A 13 8.45 -2.83 13.22
C LYS A 13 9.85 -2.24 13.33
N ALA A 14 10.87 -3.09 13.48
CA ALA A 14 12.25 -2.60 13.48
C ALA A 14 12.59 -2.03 12.11
N LEU A 15 12.30 -2.77 11.05
CA LEU A 15 12.57 -2.38 9.67
C LEU A 15 11.86 -1.07 9.29
N GLU A 16 10.59 -0.93 9.64
CA GLU A 16 9.79 0.29 9.46
C GLU A 16 10.48 1.52 10.09
N ARG A 17 10.97 1.40 11.34
CA ARG A 17 11.70 2.49 12.00
C ARG A 17 13.00 2.85 11.29
N HIS A 18 13.72 1.86 10.76
CA HIS A 18 14.97 2.11 10.04
C HIS A 18 14.71 2.72 8.65
N LEU A 19 13.70 2.23 7.93
CA LEU A 19 13.28 2.77 6.63
C LEU A 19 12.68 4.17 6.76
N SER A 20 12.01 4.48 7.87
CA SER A 20 11.48 5.83 8.13
C SER A 20 12.56 6.90 8.11
N ARG A 21 13.82 6.56 8.41
CA ARG A 21 14.95 7.51 8.31
C ARG A 21 15.28 7.89 6.86
N LEU A 22 14.89 7.05 5.89
CA LEU A 22 15.07 7.31 4.47
C LEU A 22 13.96 8.20 3.89
N LYS A 23 13.00 8.65 4.69
CA LYS A 23 11.99 9.62 4.23
C LYS A 23 12.62 10.93 3.77
N GLU A 24 13.68 11.38 4.47
CA GLU A 24 14.50 12.53 4.05
C GLU A 24 15.22 12.29 2.71
N CYS A 25 15.29 11.03 2.26
CA CYS A 25 15.88 10.62 0.99
C CYS A 25 14.85 10.33 -0.10
N GLY A 26 13.57 10.67 0.10
CA GLY A 26 12.53 10.59 -0.93
C GLY A 26 11.57 9.40 -0.82
N LEU A 27 11.64 8.59 0.24
CA LEU A 27 10.58 7.62 0.56
C LEU A 27 9.40 8.34 1.23
N ASP A 28 8.17 7.96 0.89
CA ASP A 28 6.99 8.38 1.65
C ASP A 28 6.49 7.28 2.60
N ASP A 29 5.37 7.56 3.29
CA ASP A 29 4.77 6.65 4.27
C ASP A 29 4.38 5.31 3.65
N TYR A 30 3.85 5.34 2.43
CA TYR A 30 3.50 4.12 1.70
C TYR A 30 4.75 3.31 1.39
N ASP A 31 5.82 3.95 0.91
CA ASP A 31 7.07 3.26 0.58
C ASP A 31 7.65 2.57 1.82
N VAL A 32 7.67 3.27 2.94
CA VAL A 32 8.14 2.73 4.22
C VAL A 32 7.31 1.53 4.65
N GLN A 33 5.98 1.65 4.62
CA GLN A 33 5.09 0.56 4.99
C GLN A 33 5.26 -0.64 4.06
N PHE A 34 5.29 -0.42 2.74
CA PHE A 34 5.44 -1.47 1.75
C PHE A 34 6.76 -2.24 1.91
N PHE A 35 7.87 -1.52 1.99
CA PHE A 35 9.20 -2.14 2.10
C PHE A 35 9.53 -2.64 3.51
N SER A 36 8.75 -2.28 4.54
CA SER A 36 8.86 -2.88 5.87
C SER A 36 8.36 -4.32 5.93
N ASN A 37 7.66 -4.79 4.89
CA ASN A 37 7.29 -6.19 4.76
C ASN A 37 8.54 -7.08 4.59
N MET A 38 8.72 -8.03 5.52
CA MET A 38 9.95 -8.84 5.55
C MET A 38 10.15 -9.71 4.31
N ASN A 39 9.08 -10.15 3.63
CA ASN A 39 9.21 -10.96 2.42
C ASN A 39 9.77 -10.14 1.25
N TYR A 40 9.23 -8.95 1.03
CA TYR A 40 9.74 -8.03 0.01
C TYR A 40 11.18 -7.63 0.31
N MET A 41 11.45 -7.24 1.56
CA MET A 41 12.78 -6.82 1.96
C MET A 41 13.82 -7.95 1.86
N SER A 42 13.47 -9.17 2.25
CA SER A 42 14.34 -10.34 2.06
C SER A 42 14.66 -10.57 0.58
N GLY A 43 13.70 -10.32 -0.32
CA GLY A 43 13.91 -10.35 -1.76
C GLY A 43 14.92 -9.31 -2.25
N ILE A 44 14.86 -8.08 -1.70
CA ILE A 44 15.82 -7.01 -2.01
C ILE A 44 17.21 -7.37 -1.48
N LEU A 45 17.32 -7.79 -0.23
CA LEU A 45 18.59 -8.19 0.36
C LEU A 45 19.24 -9.34 -0.40
N ARG A 46 18.47 -10.34 -0.82
CA ARG A 46 18.99 -11.46 -1.62
C ARG A 46 19.59 -10.98 -2.95
N LYS A 47 18.99 -9.98 -3.61
CA LYS A 47 19.57 -9.40 -4.82
C LYS A 47 20.86 -8.64 -4.53
N LEU A 48 20.89 -7.89 -3.42
CA LEU A 48 22.08 -7.17 -2.99
C LEU A 48 23.25 -8.11 -2.66
N THR A 49 22.98 -9.19 -1.94
CA THR A 49 24.00 -10.14 -1.50
C THR A 49 24.56 -11.01 -2.62
N GLN A 50 23.87 -11.11 -3.77
CA GLN A 50 24.43 -11.70 -5.00
C GLN A 50 25.54 -10.84 -5.61
N VAL A 51 25.51 -9.52 -5.40
CA VAL A 51 26.45 -8.57 -5.99
C VAL A 51 27.55 -8.21 -5.00
N LYS A 52 27.21 -8.08 -3.72
CA LYS A 52 28.12 -7.59 -2.68
C LYS A 52 27.88 -8.33 -1.37
N PRO A 53 28.93 -8.86 -0.70
CA PRO A 53 28.77 -9.61 0.53
C PRO A 53 28.13 -8.76 1.63
N ILE A 54 27.38 -9.41 2.52
CA ILE A 54 26.49 -8.75 3.48
C ILE A 54 27.24 -7.78 4.40
N GLU A 55 28.47 -8.13 4.79
CA GLU A 55 29.34 -7.35 5.67
C GLU A 55 29.83 -6.05 5.03
N ARG A 56 29.72 -5.94 3.70
CA ARG A 56 30.13 -4.75 2.95
C ARG A 56 28.94 -3.93 2.48
N LEU A 57 27.70 -4.41 2.65
CA LEU A 57 26.52 -3.66 2.24
C LEU A 57 26.38 -2.37 3.04
N LEU A 58 26.09 -1.28 2.33
CA LEU A 58 25.88 0.03 2.90
C LEU A 58 24.40 0.42 2.78
N TYR A 59 23.94 1.33 3.63
CA TYR A 59 22.61 1.95 3.50
C TYR A 59 22.36 2.54 2.10
N GLY A 60 23.38 3.12 1.47
CA GLY A 60 23.28 3.64 0.10
C GLY A 60 23.08 2.55 -0.96
N ASP A 61 23.55 1.31 -0.73
CA ASP A 61 23.29 0.19 -1.64
C ASP A 61 21.81 -0.22 -1.54
N LEU A 62 21.26 -0.24 -0.33
CA LEU A 62 19.83 -0.49 -0.13
C LEU A 62 18.99 0.61 -0.78
N LEU A 63 19.30 1.87 -0.51
CA LEU A 63 18.53 3.00 -1.04
C LEU A 63 18.43 2.91 -2.57
N LYS A 64 19.53 2.65 -3.27
CA LYS A 64 19.54 2.47 -4.74
C LYS A 64 18.64 1.32 -5.20
N GLN A 65 18.58 0.22 -4.45
CA GLN A 65 17.69 -0.89 -4.80
C GLN A 65 16.22 -0.56 -4.55
N LEU A 66 15.93 0.19 -3.48
CA LEU A 66 14.58 0.69 -3.21
C LEU A 66 14.15 1.65 -4.32
N GLU A 67 15.00 2.62 -4.69
CA GLU A 67 14.78 3.53 -5.82
C GLU A 67 14.51 2.76 -7.13
N SER A 68 15.32 1.74 -7.43
CA SER A 68 15.12 0.90 -8.61
C SER A 68 13.80 0.12 -8.56
N ALA A 69 13.40 -0.39 -7.39
CA ALA A 69 12.12 -1.07 -7.22
C ALA A 69 10.95 -0.11 -7.40
N MET A 70 11.06 1.10 -6.81
CA MET A 70 10.05 2.15 -6.90
C MET A 70 9.89 2.66 -8.34
N ALA A 71 10.96 2.69 -9.13
CA ALA A 71 10.91 3.12 -10.53
C ALA A 71 10.16 2.13 -11.46
N THR A 72 9.80 0.94 -10.99
CA THR A 72 9.08 -0.03 -11.83
C THR A 72 7.61 0.36 -12.02
N GLU A 73 7.07 0.18 -13.23
CA GLU A 73 5.65 0.44 -13.53
C GLU A 73 4.72 -0.35 -12.60
N ARG A 74 5.09 -1.60 -12.28
CA ARG A 74 4.33 -2.45 -11.37
C ARG A 74 4.20 -1.82 -9.99
N TYR A 75 5.29 -1.27 -9.44
CA TYR A 75 5.26 -0.61 -8.15
C TYR A 75 4.41 0.66 -8.20
N GLN A 76 4.64 1.51 -9.19
CA GLN A 76 3.90 2.77 -9.36
C GLN A 76 2.40 2.53 -9.50
N LYS A 77 2.01 1.53 -10.30
CA LYS A 77 0.60 1.12 -10.42
C LYS A 77 0.04 0.63 -9.09
N LEU A 78 0.75 -0.27 -8.41
CA LEU A 78 0.29 -0.82 -7.13
C LEU A 78 0.10 0.26 -6.06
N LYS A 79 1.06 1.20 -5.96
CA LYS A 79 1.00 2.35 -5.06
C LYS A 79 -0.19 3.24 -5.39
N SER A 80 -0.35 3.61 -6.66
CA SER A 80 -1.48 4.41 -7.14
C SER A 80 -2.83 3.75 -6.82
N ASP A 81 -2.97 2.45 -7.12
CA ASP A 81 -4.21 1.71 -6.87
C ASP A 81 -4.51 1.60 -5.37
N THR A 82 -3.49 1.38 -4.54
CA THR A 82 -3.66 1.29 -3.08
C THR A 82 -4.10 2.64 -2.51
N LEU A 83 -3.42 3.73 -2.85
CA LEU A 83 -3.77 5.07 -2.37
C LEU A 83 -5.17 5.48 -2.84
N LYS A 84 -5.53 5.19 -4.08
CA LYS A 84 -6.90 5.39 -4.59
C LYS A 84 -7.93 4.57 -3.82
N SER A 85 -7.62 3.32 -3.50
CA SER A 85 -8.52 2.45 -2.73
C SER A 85 -8.70 2.94 -1.30
N GLU A 86 -7.65 3.44 -0.66
CA GLU A 86 -7.71 4.02 0.68
C GLU A 86 -8.57 5.29 0.68
N GLU A 87 -8.30 6.20 -0.26
CA GLU A 87 -9.08 7.43 -0.43
C GLU A 87 -10.56 7.11 -0.69
N LEU A 88 -10.84 6.18 -1.60
CA LEU A 88 -12.20 5.73 -1.88
C LEU A 88 -12.87 5.13 -0.64
N GLY A 89 -12.13 4.33 0.14
CA GLY A 89 -12.63 3.72 1.37
C GLY A 89 -13.09 4.72 2.43
N GLU A 90 -12.46 5.89 2.51
CA GLU A 90 -12.80 6.96 3.48
C GLU A 90 -13.93 7.88 3.01
N ARG A 91 -14.30 7.87 1.73
CA ARG A 91 -15.39 8.71 1.21
C ARG A 91 -16.74 8.21 1.72
N VAL A 92 -17.59 9.14 2.14
CA VAL A 92 -19.00 8.87 2.46
C VAL A 92 -19.73 8.47 1.17
N GLY A 93 -20.31 7.27 1.17
CA GLY A 93 -21.08 6.78 0.04
C GLY A 93 -22.48 7.38 0.03
N THR A 94 -22.87 8.05 -1.05
CA THR A 94 -24.25 8.54 -1.27
C THR A 94 -24.69 8.20 -2.68
N GLU A 95 -25.99 8.22 -2.96
CA GLU A 95 -26.48 8.00 -4.33
C GLU A 95 -25.92 9.05 -5.33
N GLN A 96 -25.66 10.27 -4.85
CA GLN A 96 -25.10 11.36 -5.65
C GLN A 96 -23.63 11.12 -6.00
N THR A 97 -22.81 10.73 -5.01
CA THR A 97 -21.38 10.46 -5.21
C THR A 97 -21.15 9.15 -5.97
N TRP A 98 -22.03 8.16 -5.75
CA TRP A 98 -21.95 6.83 -6.35
C TRP A 98 -21.83 6.84 -7.88
N LYS A 99 -22.51 7.76 -8.56
CA LYS A 99 -22.42 7.86 -10.03
C LYS A 99 -20.99 8.11 -10.52
N LYS A 100 -20.20 8.85 -9.75
CA LYS A 100 -18.79 9.13 -10.05
C LYS A 100 -17.88 8.05 -9.48
N ASP A 101 -18.12 7.67 -8.23
CA ASP A 101 -17.26 6.74 -7.50
C ASP A 101 -17.34 5.31 -8.04
N LYS A 102 -18.45 4.92 -8.67
CA LYS A 102 -18.57 3.63 -9.37
C LYS A 102 -17.43 3.39 -10.37
N PHE A 103 -17.01 4.42 -11.10
CA PHE A 103 -15.90 4.29 -12.05
C PHE A 103 -14.58 3.95 -11.34
N LEU A 104 -14.34 4.50 -10.15
CA LEU A 104 -13.16 4.18 -9.34
C LEU A 104 -13.20 2.75 -8.82
N PHE A 105 -14.38 2.23 -8.45
CA PHE A 105 -14.54 0.81 -8.13
C PHE A 105 -14.19 -0.08 -9.32
N GLU A 106 -14.66 0.24 -10.53
CA GLU A 106 -14.35 -0.50 -11.75
C GLU A 106 -12.85 -0.44 -12.09
N GLU A 107 -12.23 0.75 -12.00
CA GLU A 107 -10.81 0.96 -12.25
C GLU A 107 -9.92 0.16 -11.28
N LEU A 108 -10.32 0.09 -10.01
CA LEU A 108 -9.66 -0.71 -8.98
C LEU A 108 -9.93 -2.22 -9.09
N GLY A 109 -10.71 -2.64 -10.10
CA GLY A 109 -10.99 -4.05 -10.38
C GLY A 109 -12.02 -4.68 -9.44
N ALA A 110 -12.88 -3.88 -8.80
CA ALA A 110 -13.97 -4.42 -7.98
C ALA A 110 -14.92 -5.26 -8.84
N SER A 111 -15.33 -6.42 -8.32
CA SER A 111 -16.26 -7.29 -9.04
C SER A 111 -17.63 -6.62 -9.22
N GLN A 112 -18.31 -6.96 -10.31
CA GLN A 112 -19.66 -6.47 -10.60
C GLN A 112 -20.62 -6.72 -9.42
N ARG A 113 -20.49 -7.86 -8.72
CA ARG A 113 -21.27 -8.18 -7.53
C ARG A 113 -21.10 -7.14 -6.42
N ILE A 114 -19.87 -6.68 -6.16
CA ILE A 114 -19.59 -5.66 -5.14
C ILE A 114 -20.17 -4.32 -5.57
N ILE A 115 -19.97 -3.94 -6.83
CA ILE A 115 -20.50 -2.71 -7.40
C ILE A 115 -22.03 -2.66 -7.26
N GLU A 116 -22.72 -3.75 -7.63
CA GLU A 116 -24.17 -3.86 -7.52
C GLU A 116 -24.66 -3.83 -6.06
N ALA A 117 -23.95 -4.50 -5.16
CA ALA A 117 -24.29 -4.51 -3.74
C ALA A 117 -24.19 -3.12 -3.11
N VAL A 118 -23.09 -2.39 -3.36
CA VAL A 118 -22.92 -1.01 -2.89
C VAL A 118 -23.98 -0.08 -3.48
N GLY A 119 -24.23 -0.18 -4.80
CA GLY A 119 -25.27 0.61 -5.46
C GLY A 119 -26.68 0.32 -4.95
N SER A 120 -26.96 -0.90 -4.51
CA SER A 120 -28.27 -1.27 -3.93
C SER A 120 -28.38 -0.76 -2.50
N TYR A 121 -27.34 -0.95 -1.68
CA TYR A 121 -27.27 -0.40 -0.34
C TYR A 121 -27.55 1.11 -0.32
N LEU A 122 -26.93 1.87 -1.22
CA LEU A 122 -27.09 3.33 -1.26
C LEU A 122 -28.50 3.78 -1.71
N ARG A 123 -29.17 3.02 -2.58
CA ARG A 123 -30.56 3.29 -2.98
C ARG A 123 -31.55 3.01 -1.85
N GLU A 124 -31.29 1.98 -1.05
CA GLU A 124 -32.10 1.62 0.12
C GLU A 124 -31.85 2.56 1.31
N ASN A 125 -30.69 3.24 1.33
CA ASN A 125 -30.27 4.14 2.40
C ASN A 125 -29.95 5.56 1.86
N PRO A 126 -30.94 6.33 1.39
CA PRO A 126 -30.71 7.61 0.72
C PRO A 126 -30.06 8.69 1.61
N ASN A 127 -30.20 8.57 2.93
CA ASN A 127 -29.57 9.45 3.92
C ASN A 127 -28.31 8.82 4.56
N ASN A 128 -27.66 7.88 3.87
CA ASN A 128 -26.47 7.21 4.39
C ASN A 128 -25.36 8.21 4.75
N GLN A 129 -24.71 7.98 5.89
CA GLN A 129 -23.54 8.73 6.34
C GLN A 129 -22.28 7.85 6.43
N LYS A 130 -22.39 6.56 6.08
CA LYS A 130 -21.28 5.61 6.13
C LYS A 130 -20.29 5.80 5.00
N THR A 131 -19.02 5.55 5.28
CA THR A 131 -17.97 5.47 4.26
C THR A 131 -18.11 4.21 3.42
N TYR A 132 -17.50 4.20 2.24
CA TYR A 132 -17.47 2.98 1.42
C TYR A 132 -16.84 1.80 2.15
N ARG A 133 -15.82 2.02 3.00
CA ARG A 133 -15.26 0.94 3.84
C ARG A 133 -16.32 0.35 4.77
N GLU A 134 -17.04 1.19 5.50
CA GLU A 134 -18.09 0.74 6.42
C GLU A 134 -19.25 0.03 5.69
N ILE A 135 -19.62 0.50 4.50
CA ILE A 135 -20.62 -0.14 3.66
C ILE A 135 -20.14 -1.54 3.22
N LEU A 136 -18.91 -1.66 2.74
CA LEU A 136 -18.35 -2.94 2.30
C LEU A 136 -18.25 -3.92 3.47
N GLU A 137 -17.84 -3.47 4.66
CA GLU A 137 -17.83 -4.29 5.87
C GLU A 137 -19.24 -4.75 6.27
N PHE A 138 -20.25 -3.90 6.10
CA PHE A 138 -21.65 -4.25 6.33
C PHE A 138 -22.13 -5.31 5.32
N ILE A 139 -21.80 -5.14 4.05
CA ILE A 139 -22.15 -6.08 2.97
C ILE A 139 -21.45 -7.43 3.14
N GLN A 140 -20.23 -7.48 3.66
CA GLN A 140 -19.52 -8.74 3.89
C GLN A 140 -20.09 -9.55 5.06
N LYS A 141 -20.70 -8.89 6.04
CA LYS A 141 -21.25 -9.52 7.25
C LYS A 141 -22.68 -10.05 7.06
N ASN A 142 -23.37 -9.66 5.99
CA ASN A 142 -24.75 -10.02 5.67
C ASN A 142 -24.85 -10.74 4.32
#